data_AF-A0A2E6YEU6-F1
#
_entry.id   AF-A0A2E6YEU6-F1
#
_cell.length_a   1.000
_cell.length_b   1.000
_cell.length_c   1.000
_cell.angle_alpha   90.00
_cell.angle_beta   90.00
_cell.angle_gamma   90.00
#
_symmetry.space_group_name_H-M   'P 1'
#
loop_
_entity.id
_entity.type
_entity.pdbx_description
1 polymer ?
#
loop_
_entity_poly.entity_id
_entity_poly.type
_entity_poly.pdbx_seq_one_letter_code
_entity_poly.pdbx_strand_id
1 'polypeptide(L)'
;MIPIRKTINSIIEREASDDTVYILLSGGVDSQSVLFSSLELGKKVVVVSFHIEGHKSRDFLCAEGIAKELNLEFIPVVLPTDMKTISEKILYLSKTFDCRLKTDFECFYPMLFAYEAIEKHSGGKATMVSGLGADTYYLLSKKASIHYKDRPDEYRDLLYFNPNYSQRCKHEQLSKMLEFNHVMPYFRDEIYNLFKGKTKKECNSPKEKNDVREQYKNELIEDFHFKHTSFQKGDSGISNMFEPLLETEWNINNWKSVTGIYNAVHKGVITKPLS
;
A
#
# COMPACT_ATOMS: atom_id res chain seq x y z
N MET A 1 25.17 8.64 0.29
CA MET A 1 24.05 7.88 -0.28
C MET A 1 23.57 6.91 0.79
N ILE A 2 22.27 6.88 1.06
CA ILE A 2 21.66 6.03 2.09
C ILE A 2 21.72 4.57 1.62
N PRO A 3 22.31 3.59 2.33
CA PRO A 3 22.42 2.19 1.87
C PRO A 3 21.10 1.41 1.97
N ILE A 4 20.06 1.89 1.28
CA ILE A 4 18.69 1.37 1.37
C ILE A 4 18.60 -0.07 0.85
N ARG A 5 19.25 -0.39 -0.27
CA ARG A 5 19.17 -1.72 -0.90
C ARG A 5 19.73 -2.81 -0.01
N LYS A 6 20.96 -2.60 0.48
CA LYS A 6 21.59 -3.54 1.44
C LYS A 6 20.73 -3.77 2.68
N THR A 7 20.06 -2.71 3.15
CA THR A 7 19.23 -2.77 4.35
C THR A 7 17.91 -3.50 4.09
N ILE A 8 17.25 -3.23 2.96
CA ILE A 8 16.06 -3.99 2.52
C ILE A 8 16.41 -5.47 2.33
N ASN A 9 17.55 -5.78 1.68
CA ASN A 9 17.99 -7.17 1.49
C ASN A 9 18.16 -7.89 2.83
N SER A 10 18.86 -7.27 3.79
CA SER A 10 19.06 -7.84 5.13
C SER A 10 17.74 -8.10 5.87
N ILE A 11 16.78 -7.18 5.76
CA ILE A 11 15.46 -7.33 6.38
C ILE A 11 14.69 -8.49 5.71
N ILE A 12 14.64 -8.54 4.38
CA ILE A 12 13.92 -9.60 3.65
C ILE A 12 14.58 -10.96 3.91
N GLU A 13 15.90 -11.06 3.88
CA GLU A 13 16.63 -12.31 4.16
C GLU A 13 16.31 -12.85 5.57
N ARG A 14 16.24 -11.95 6.56
CA ARG A 14 15.94 -12.31 7.95
C ARG A 14 14.47 -12.66 8.18
N GLU A 15 13.55 -11.92 7.56
CA GLU A 15 12.12 -11.97 7.91
C GLU A 15 11.29 -12.80 6.94
N ALA A 16 11.68 -12.91 5.67
CA ALA A 16 11.00 -13.75 4.67
C ALA A 16 11.66 -15.13 4.60
N SER A 17 11.26 -16.04 5.49
CA SER A 17 11.81 -17.40 5.53
C SER A 17 11.41 -18.25 4.32
N ASP A 18 10.24 -17.99 3.73
CA ASP A 18 9.72 -18.79 2.62
C ASP A 18 10.53 -18.54 1.33
N ASP A 19 10.68 -19.58 0.52
CA ASP A 19 11.31 -19.48 -0.80
C ASP A 19 10.45 -18.68 -1.78
N THR A 20 9.13 -18.81 -1.64
CA THR A 20 8.17 -18.06 -2.45
C THR A 20 7.66 -16.85 -1.68
N VAL A 21 7.72 -15.67 -2.30
CA VAL A 21 7.20 -14.43 -1.72
C VAL A 21 6.21 -13.76 -2.67
N TYR A 22 5.14 -13.24 -2.10
CA TYR A 22 4.14 -12.45 -2.80
C TYR A 22 4.50 -10.96 -2.70
N ILE A 23 4.61 -10.28 -3.83
CA ILE A 23 4.94 -8.85 -3.87
C ILE A 23 3.70 -8.05 -4.24
N LEU A 24 3.26 -7.17 -3.34
CA LEU A 24 2.27 -6.14 -3.68
C LEU A 24 2.95 -5.08 -4.54
N LEU A 25 2.78 -5.19 -5.86
CA LEU A 25 3.50 -4.38 -6.83
C LEU A 25 2.63 -3.26 -7.40
N SER A 26 3.26 -2.11 -7.58
CA SER A 26 2.74 -0.94 -8.26
C SER A 26 3.81 -0.40 -9.21
N GLY A 27 3.56 0.73 -9.90
CA GLY A 27 4.59 1.39 -10.70
C GLY A 27 5.60 2.20 -9.88
N GLY A 28 5.43 2.28 -8.56
CA GLY A 28 6.28 3.06 -7.68
C GLY A 28 7.62 2.39 -7.35
N VAL A 29 8.67 3.18 -7.20
CA VAL A 29 10.01 2.67 -6.84
C VAL A 29 10.07 1.94 -5.50
N ASP A 30 9.14 2.20 -4.58
CA ASP A 30 9.15 1.52 -3.27
C ASP A 30 8.77 0.05 -3.41
N SER A 31 7.74 -0.26 -4.19
CA SER A 31 7.31 -1.65 -4.43
C SER A 31 8.30 -2.38 -5.35
N GLN A 32 8.85 -1.68 -6.34
CA GLN A 32 9.95 -2.22 -7.16
C GLN A 32 11.22 -2.50 -6.35
N SER A 33 11.55 -1.68 -5.34
CA SER A 33 12.75 -1.91 -4.51
C SER A 33 12.67 -3.25 -3.77
N VAL A 34 11.52 -3.60 -3.21
CA VAL A 34 11.34 -4.88 -2.52
C VAL A 34 11.22 -6.06 -3.49
N LEU A 35 10.69 -5.82 -4.70
CA LEU A 35 10.72 -6.80 -5.80
C LEU A 35 12.17 -7.19 -6.14
N PHE A 36 13.00 -6.20 -6.51
CA PHE A 36 14.37 -6.47 -6.94
C PHE A 36 15.25 -6.99 -5.81
N SER A 37 15.04 -6.52 -4.57
CA SER A 37 15.69 -7.12 -3.40
C SER A 37 15.31 -8.60 -3.21
N SER A 38 14.04 -8.96 -3.41
CA SER A 38 13.61 -10.35 -3.31
C SER A 38 14.22 -11.23 -4.41
N LEU A 39 14.28 -10.71 -5.64
CA LEU A 39 14.93 -11.39 -6.77
C LEU A 39 16.44 -11.57 -6.55
N GLU A 40 17.13 -10.55 -6.03
CA GLU A 40 18.57 -10.61 -5.73
C GLU A 40 18.89 -11.67 -4.66
N LEU A 41 17.97 -11.88 -3.71
CA LEU A 41 18.06 -12.93 -2.69
C LEU A 41 17.65 -14.32 -3.21
N GLY A 42 17.35 -14.46 -4.49
CA GLY A 42 16.98 -15.74 -5.10
C GLY A 42 15.58 -16.24 -4.75
N LYS A 43 14.69 -15.38 -4.25
CA LYS A 43 13.30 -15.76 -3.93
C LYS A 43 12.52 -16.02 -5.22
N LYS A 44 11.61 -17.00 -5.17
CA LYS A 44 10.57 -17.16 -6.19
C LYS A 44 9.52 -16.09 -5.96
N VAL A 45 9.40 -15.15 -6.88
CA VAL A 45 8.45 -14.03 -6.74
C VAL A 45 7.15 -14.31 -7.47
N VAL A 46 6.04 -14.07 -6.78
CA VAL A 46 4.69 -13.93 -7.36
C VAL A 46 4.25 -12.49 -7.21
N VAL A 47 3.96 -11.83 -8.32
CA VAL A 47 3.52 -10.43 -8.36
C VAL A 47 2.01 -10.35 -8.18
N VAL A 48 1.56 -9.45 -7.30
CA VAL A 48 0.13 -9.22 -7.04
C VAL A 48 -0.16 -7.73 -7.22
N SER A 49 -1.18 -7.42 -8.01
CA SER A 49 -1.69 -6.06 -8.16
C SER A 49 -3.20 -6.08 -8.40
N PHE A 50 -3.88 -4.98 -8.12
CA PHE A 50 -5.33 -4.89 -8.22
C PHE A 50 -5.77 -3.76 -9.16
N HIS A 51 -6.97 -3.90 -9.71
CA HIS A 51 -7.63 -2.85 -10.47
C HIS A 51 -9.14 -2.91 -10.26
N ILE A 52 -9.82 -1.80 -10.55
CA ILE A 52 -11.29 -1.76 -10.49
C ILE A 52 -11.83 -2.47 -11.73
N GLU A 53 -12.92 -3.22 -11.60
CA GLU A 53 -13.60 -3.82 -12.74
C GLU A 53 -13.85 -2.79 -13.86
N GLY A 54 -13.41 -3.11 -15.08
CA GLY A 54 -13.50 -2.19 -16.23
C GLY A 54 -12.49 -1.03 -16.25
N HIS A 55 -11.66 -0.84 -15.22
CA HIS A 55 -10.69 0.25 -15.12
C HIS A 55 -9.32 -0.22 -14.61
N LYS A 56 -8.37 -0.41 -15.53
CA LYS A 56 -6.95 -0.70 -15.21
C LYS A 56 -6.19 0.59 -14.97
N SER A 57 -5.66 0.78 -13.76
CA SER A 57 -4.80 1.92 -13.42
C SER A 57 -3.39 1.76 -14.00
N ARG A 58 -2.62 2.85 -14.04
CA ARG A 58 -1.20 2.79 -14.43
C ARG A 58 -0.39 1.88 -13.50
N ASP A 59 -0.65 1.93 -12.20
CA ASP A 59 0.04 1.05 -11.24
C ASP A 59 -0.18 -0.43 -11.57
N PHE A 60 -1.41 -0.80 -11.91
CA PHE A 60 -1.74 -2.16 -12.31
C PHE A 60 -1.06 -2.54 -13.63
N LEU A 61 -1.14 -1.66 -14.65
CA LEU A 61 -0.54 -1.91 -15.97
C LEU A 61 0.99 -2.04 -15.88
N CYS A 62 1.63 -1.23 -15.04
CA CYS A 62 3.06 -1.30 -14.78
C CYS A 62 3.42 -2.61 -14.07
N ALA A 63 2.67 -3.01 -13.04
CA ALA A 63 2.90 -4.28 -12.36
C ALA A 63 2.73 -5.49 -13.31
N GLU A 64 1.70 -5.47 -14.17
CA GLU A 64 1.47 -6.47 -15.22
C GLU A 64 2.62 -6.50 -16.24
N GLY A 65 3.10 -5.32 -16.66
CA GLY A 65 4.25 -5.16 -17.57
C GLY A 65 5.55 -5.69 -16.99
N ILE A 66 5.89 -5.30 -15.75
CA ILE A 66 7.07 -5.76 -15.03
C ILE A 66 7.06 -7.27 -14.84
N ALA A 67 5.93 -7.84 -14.40
CA ALA A 67 5.82 -9.28 -14.23
C ALA A 67 6.04 -10.02 -15.55
N LYS A 68 5.49 -9.51 -16.66
CA LYS A 68 5.70 -10.07 -17.99
C LYS A 68 7.16 -9.96 -18.45
N GLU A 69 7.79 -8.80 -18.28
CA GLU A 69 9.19 -8.57 -18.70
C GLU A 69 10.18 -9.47 -17.95
N LEU A 70 9.94 -9.68 -16.65
CA LEU A 70 10.76 -10.52 -15.80
C LEU A 70 10.35 -12.00 -15.80
N ASN A 71 9.34 -12.38 -16.59
CA ASN A 71 8.75 -13.73 -16.63
C ASN A 71 8.37 -14.25 -15.23
N LEU A 72 7.72 -13.39 -14.45
CA LEU A 72 7.20 -13.68 -13.12
C LEU A 72 5.72 -14.06 -13.20
N GLU A 73 5.29 -14.89 -12.25
CA GLU A 73 3.87 -15.18 -12.07
C GLU A 73 3.13 -13.92 -11.63
N PHE A 74 1.96 -13.65 -12.23
CA PHE A 74 1.17 -12.46 -11.98
C PHE A 74 -0.26 -12.82 -11.56
N ILE A 75 -0.69 -12.30 -10.42
CA ILE A 75 -2.05 -12.44 -9.90
C ILE A 75 -2.78 -11.10 -10.07
N PRO A 76 -3.65 -10.98 -11.09
CA PRO A 76 -4.51 -9.82 -11.23
C PRO A 76 -5.71 -9.91 -10.29
N VAL A 77 -5.89 -8.89 -9.45
CA VAL A 77 -7.02 -8.81 -8.52
C VAL A 77 -8.04 -7.80 -9.03
N VAL A 78 -9.23 -8.28 -9.39
CA VAL A 78 -10.33 -7.42 -9.83
C VAL A 78 -11.15 -7.00 -8.62
N LEU A 79 -11.23 -5.70 -8.36
CA LEU A 79 -12.04 -5.15 -7.27
C LEU A 79 -13.51 -5.10 -7.69
N PRO A 80 -14.43 -5.64 -6.87
CA PRO A 80 -15.85 -5.65 -7.20
C PRO A 80 -16.42 -4.24 -7.12
N THR A 81 -17.35 -3.96 -8.04
CA THR A 81 -18.03 -2.65 -8.17
C THR A 81 -19.49 -2.70 -7.78
N ASP A 82 -20.03 -3.88 -7.47
CA ASP A 82 -21.41 -4.02 -7.01
C ASP A 82 -21.59 -3.48 -5.58
N MET A 83 -22.69 -2.76 -5.36
CA MET A 83 -22.95 -2.06 -4.10
C MET A 83 -23.14 -3.02 -2.93
N LYS A 84 -23.70 -4.21 -3.18
CA LYS A 84 -23.87 -5.23 -2.15
C LYS A 84 -22.51 -5.63 -1.58
N THR A 85 -21.58 -6.10 -2.42
CA THR A 85 -20.24 -6.50 -1.98
C THR A 85 -19.47 -5.34 -1.36
N ILE A 86 -19.51 -4.15 -1.98
CA ILE A 86 -18.87 -2.95 -1.42
C ILE A 86 -19.38 -2.67 0.00
N SER A 87 -20.69 -2.71 0.20
CA SER A 87 -21.32 -2.45 1.48
C SER A 87 -20.99 -3.52 2.54
N GLU A 88 -21.01 -4.80 2.17
CA GLU A 88 -20.62 -5.92 3.04
C GLU A 88 -19.17 -5.75 3.52
N LYS A 89 -18.27 -5.43 2.60
CA LYS A 89 -16.85 -5.24 2.91
C LYS A 89 -16.62 -3.97 3.73
N ILE A 90 -17.33 -2.86 3.50
CA ILE A 90 -17.23 -1.67 4.36
C ILE A 90 -17.65 -1.98 5.80
N LEU A 91 -18.76 -2.70 5.99
CA LEU A 91 -19.20 -3.13 7.32
C LEU A 91 -18.17 -4.03 7.98
N TYR A 92 -17.61 -4.99 7.23
CA TYR A 92 -16.55 -5.87 7.70
C TYR A 92 -15.28 -5.08 8.09
N LEU A 93 -14.83 -4.14 7.26
CA LEU A 93 -13.68 -3.28 7.54
C LEU A 93 -13.86 -2.49 8.83
N SER A 94 -15.06 -1.94 9.06
CA SER A 94 -15.35 -1.19 10.27
C SER A 94 -15.41 -2.09 11.50
N LYS A 95 -16.11 -3.22 11.44
CA LYS A 95 -16.33 -4.12 12.59
C LYS A 95 -15.06 -4.90 12.98
N THR A 96 -14.29 -5.34 11.99
CA THR A 96 -13.14 -6.23 12.20
C THR A 96 -11.85 -5.46 12.44
N PHE A 97 -11.61 -4.37 11.71
CA PHE A 97 -10.33 -3.64 11.74
C PHE A 97 -10.45 -2.23 12.34
N ASP A 98 -11.62 -1.88 12.91
CA ASP A 98 -11.89 -0.56 13.47
C ASP A 98 -11.50 0.56 12.47
N CYS A 99 -11.86 0.38 11.20
CA CYS A 99 -11.67 1.41 10.17
C CYS A 99 -12.54 2.63 10.51
N ARG A 100 -11.91 3.82 10.52
CA ARG A 100 -12.56 5.08 10.92
C ARG A 100 -12.38 6.17 9.89
N LEU A 101 -11.17 6.30 9.35
CA LEU A 101 -10.83 7.36 8.42
C LEU A 101 -11.21 6.96 7.00
N LYS A 102 -11.52 7.94 6.14
CA LYS A 102 -11.71 7.71 4.70
C LYS A 102 -10.54 6.92 4.08
N THR A 103 -9.30 7.22 4.48
CA THR A 103 -8.12 6.48 4.03
C THR A 103 -8.04 5.05 4.54
N ASP A 104 -8.62 4.75 5.72
CA ASP A 104 -8.67 3.37 6.20
C ASP A 104 -9.56 2.53 5.29
N PHE A 105 -10.77 3.00 5.01
CA PHE A 105 -11.68 2.30 4.11
C PHE A 105 -11.11 2.20 2.70
N GLU A 106 -10.69 3.32 2.11
CA GLU A 106 -10.37 3.36 0.68
C GLU A 106 -9.01 2.73 0.36
N CYS A 107 -8.00 2.86 1.23
CA CYS A 107 -6.69 2.26 0.98
C CYS A 107 -6.63 0.80 1.42
N PHE A 108 -7.35 0.40 2.47
CA PHE A 108 -7.32 -0.98 2.96
C PHE A 108 -8.31 -1.91 2.24
N TYR A 109 -9.37 -1.36 1.62
CA TYR A 109 -10.32 -2.17 0.86
C TYR A 109 -9.65 -2.97 -0.26
N PRO A 110 -8.83 -2.40 -1.16
CA PRO A 110 -8.13 -3.20 -2.18
C PRO A 110 -7.18 -4.23 -1.58
N MET A 111 -6.56 -3.91 -0.44
CA MET A 111 -5.64 -4.81 0.25
C MET A 111 -6.39 -6.06 0.73
N LEU A 112 -7.61 -5.94 1.23
CA LEU A 112 -8.41 -7.10 1.63
C LEU A 112 -8.52 -8.13 0.49
N PHE A 113 -8.83 -7.69 -0.73
CA PHE A 113 -8.91 -8.58 -1.90
C PHE A 113 -7.54 -9.12 -2.33
N ALA A 114 -6.47 -8.33 -2.18
CA ALA A 114 -5.12 -8.82 -2.47
C ALA A 114 -4.71 -9.95 -1.52
N TYR A 115 -5.01 -9.85 -0.23
CA TYR A 115 -4.77 -10.92 0.73
C TYR A 115 -5.63 -12.16 0.43
N GLU A 116 -6.92 -11.98 0.12
CA GLU A 116 -7.82 -13.09 -0.27
C GLU A 116 -7.30 -13.83 -1.52
N ALA A 117 -6.81 -13.09 -2.52
CA ALA A 117 -6.23 -13.67 -3.72
C ALA A 117 -4.93 -14.43 -3.44
N ILE A 118 -4.06 -13.89 -2.59
CA ILE A 118 -2.84 -14.57 -2.14
C ILE A 118 -3.18 -15.86 -1.39
N GLU A 119 -4.11 -15.81 -0.43
CA GLU A 119 -4.50 -16.97 0.38
C GLU A 119 -5.03 -18.11 -0.51
N LYS A 120 -5.89 -17.75 -1.46
CA LYS A 120 -6.42 -18.70 -2.45
C LYS A 120 -5.32 -19.31 -3.31
N HIS A 121 -4.33 -18.51 -3.70
CA HIS A 121 -3.24 -18.96 -4.55
C HIS A 121 -2.21 -19.84 -3.80
N SER A 122 -1.83 -19.45 -2.58
CA SER A 122 -0.90 -20.20 -1.73
C SER A 122 -1.53 -21.47 -1.15
N GLY A 123 -2.86 -21.53 -1.06
CA GLY A 123 -3.58 -22.58 -0.35
C GLY A 123 -3.55 -22.41 1.18
N GLY A 124 -3.32 -21.18 1.67
CA GLY A 124 -3.26 -20.85 3.10
C GLY A 124 -2.14 -19.86 3.41
N LYS A 125 -1.27 -20.19 4.37
CA LYS A 125 -0.18 -19.31 4.85
C LYS A 125 0.73 -18.86 3.71
N ALA A 126 1.19 -17.61 3.78
CA ALA A 126 2.06 -17.03 2.77
C ALA A 126 2.99 -15.97 3.36
N THR A 127 4.17 -15.80 2.77
CA THR A 127 5.02 -14.63 3.00
C THR A 127 4.77 -13.57 1.94
N MET A 128 4.44 -12.35 2.38
CA MET A 128 4.21 -11.20 1.52
C MET A 128 5.24 -10.11 1.81
N VAL A 129 5.71 -9.40 0.80
CA VAL A 129 6.61 -8.25 0.95
C VAL A 129 6.03 -7.04 0.22
N SER A 130 6.15 -5.86 0.82
CA SER A 130 5.63 -4.62 0.21
C SER A 130 6.49 -3.39 0.51
N GLY A 131 6.45 -2.40 -0.38
CA GLY A 131 7.07 -1.09 -0.19
C GLY A 131 6.29 -0.14 0.74
N LEU A 132 5.32 -0.65 1.51
CA LEU A 132 4.43 0.17 2.34
C LEU A 132 5.20 0.99 3.37
N GLY A 133 4.85 2.29 3.50
CA GLY A 133 5.43 3.20 4.49
C GLY A 133 6.60 4.06 4.00
N ALA A 134 7.18 3.75 2.83
CA ALA A 134 8.36 4.42 2.28
C ALA A 134 8.22 5.95 2.15
N ASP A 135 7.07 6.44 1.69
CA ASP A 135 6.81 7.88 1.46
C ASP A 135 7.09 8.77 2.68
N THR A 136 6.93 8.22 3.90
CA THR A 136 7.24 8.91 5.17
C THR A 136 8.64 9.50 5.17
N TYR A 137 9.61 8.72 4.71
CA TYR A 137 11.02 9.05 4.83
C TYR A 137 11.44 10.18 3.87
N TYR A 138 10.70 10.35 2.79
CA TYR A 138 10.98 11.28 1.70
C TYR A 138 10.21 12.60 1.80
N LEU A 139 9.32 12.78 2.78
CA LEU A 139 8.57 14.02 3.01
C LEU A 139 7.72 14.48 1.80
N LEU A 140 7.07 13.51 1.15
CA LEU A 140 6.35 13.74 -0.11
C LEU A 140 4.94 14.29 0.10
N SER A 141 4.37 14.08 1.29
CA SER A 141 3.04 14.60 1.57
C SER A 141 3.00 16.12 1.61
N LYS A 142 1.83 16.69 1.31
CA LYS A 142 1.56 18.13 1.46
C LYS A 142 1.82 18.60 2.90
N LYS A 143 1.42 17.79 3.89
CA LYS A 143 1.64 18.09 5.32
C LYS A 143 3.13 18.22 5.63
N ALA A 144 3.94 17.26 5.16
CA ALA A 144 5.39 17.29 5.35
C ALA A 144 6.00 18.55 4.73
N SER A 145 5.62 18.82 3.47
CA SER A 145 6.18 19.91 2.67
C SER A 145 5.87 21.31 3.21
N ILE A 146 4.73 21.48 3.89
CA ILE A 146 4.31 22.78 4.42
C ILE A 146 4.70 22.95 5.89
N HIS A 147 4.44 21.96 6.74
CA HIS A 147 4.52 22.13 8.19
C HIS A 147 5.82 21.59 8.82
N TYR A 148 6.58 20.78 8.08
CA TYR A 148 7.75 20.06 8.59
C TYR A 148 8.97 20.17 7.69
N LYS A 149 8.98 21.13 6.76
CA LYS A 149 10.08 21.35 5.81
C LYS A 149 11.45 21.41 6.50
N ASP A 150 11.53 22.15 7.60
CA ASP A 150 12.77 22.38 8.36
C ASP A 150 12.89 21.48 9.60
N ARG A 151 11.92 20.59 9.81
CA ARG A 151 11.85 19.65 10.95
C ARG A 151 11.55 18.24 10.45
N PRO A 152 12.38 17.67 9.57
CA PRO A 152 12.04 16.45 8.87
C PRO A 152 11.95 15.24 9.80
N ASP A 153 12.79 15.18 10.83
CA ASP A 153 12.77 14.08 11.80
C ASP A 153 11.51 14.10 12.67
N GLU A 154 10.99 15.28 13.04
CA GLU A 154 9.70 15.36 13.75
C GLU A 154 8.55 14.76 12.92
N TYR A 155 8.57 14.96 11.60
CA TYR A 155 7.58 14.36 10.71
C TYR A 155 7.74 12.84 10.62
N ARG A 156 8.98 12.36 10.49
CA ARG A 156 9.26 10.91 10.45
C ARG A 156 8.85 10.25 11.76
N ASP A 157 9.16 10.85 12.89
CA ASP A 157 8.80 10.33 14.23
C ASP A 157 7.28 10.26 14.39
N LEU A 158 6.56 11.31 13.98
CA LEU A 158 5.10 11.35 14.02
C LEU A 158 4.46 10.17 13.27
N LEU A 159 5.04 9.76 12.13
CA LEU A 159 4.49 8.69 11.31
C LEU A 159 5.00 7.31 11.71
N TYR A 160 6.30 7.19 12.01
CA TYR A 160 6.94 5.92 12.37
C TYR A 160 6.37 5.35 13.67
N PHE A 161 6.19 6.19 14.68
CA PHE A 161 5.61 5.78 15.97
C PHE A 161 4.08 5.76 15.99
N ASN A 162 3.42 6.09 14.88
CA ASN A 162 1.98 5.97 14.76
C ASN A 162 1.61 4.60 14.15
N PRO A 163 1.11 3.64 14.95
CA PRO A 163 0.78 2.30 14.45
C PRO A 163 -0.36 2.30 13.42
N ASN A 164 -1.16 3.37 13.35
CA ASN A 164 -2.23 3.52 12.36
C ASN A 164 -1.76 4.15 11.05
N TYR A 165 -0.53 4.67 10.98
CA TYR A 165 -0.02 5.25 9.75
C TYR A 165 0.05 4.19 8.65
N SER A 166 -0.39 4.57 7.44
CA SER A 166 -0.48 3.68 6.28
C SER A 166 -1.23 2.37 6.58
N GLN A 167 -2.19 2.40 7.51
CA GLN A 167 -2.97 1.25 7.94
C GLN A 167 -2.09 0.08 8.47
N ARG A 168 -0.87 0.34 8.95
CA ARG A 168 0.09 -0.69 9.39
C ARG A 168 -0.53 -1.69 10.37
N CYS A 169 -1.18 -1.22 11.43
CA CYS A 169 -1.84 -2.10 12.41
C CYS A 169 -2.91 -3.02 11.78
N LYS A 170 -3.61 -2.57 10.74
CA LYS A 170 -4.65 -3.33 10.05
C LYS A 170 -4.03 -4.40 9.15
N HIS A 171 -2.94 -4.09 8.46
CA HIS A 171 -2.12 -5.06 7.75
C HIS A 171 -1.57 -6.13 8.70
N GLU A 172 -1.01 -5.74 9.85
CA GLU A 172 -0.52 -6.69 10.87
C GLU A 172 -1.66 -7.57 11.41
N GLN A 173 -2.83 -6.99 11.68
CA GLN A 173 -4.01 -7.74 12.13
C GLN A 173 -4.50 -8.75 11.09
N LEU A 174 -4.68 -8.32 9.83
CA LEU A 174 -5.13 -9.20 8.75
C LEU A 174 -4.11 -10.31 8.47
N SER A 175 -2.82 -9.96 8.47
CA SER A 175 -1.75 -10.95 8.29
C SER A 175 -1.79 -12.00 9.40
N LYS A 176 -1.99 -11.59 10.66
CA LYS A 176 -2.14 -12.52 11.77
C LYS A 176 -3.37 -13.42 11.63
N MET A 177 -4.51 -12.87 11.18
CA MET A 177 -5.75 -13.64 10.99
C MET A 177 -5.58 -14.74 9.92
N LEU A 178 -4.80 -14.47 8.87
CA LEU A 178 -4.56 -15.38 7.77
C LEU A 178 -3.27 -16.22 7.94
N GLU A 179 -2.59 -16.06 9.08
CA GLU A 179 -1.27 -16.65 9.35
C GLU A 179 -0.23 -16.32 8.26
N PHE A 180 -0.33 -15.11 7.69
CA PHE A 180 0.64 -14.56 6.76
C PHE A 180 1.80 -13.91 7.50
N ASN A 181 2.97 -14.01 6.89
CA ASN A 181 4.14 -13.23 7.26
C ASN A 181 4.27 -12.03 6.31
N HIS A 182 3.78 -10.85 6.74
CA HIS A 182 3.90 -9.63 5.94
C HIS A 182 5.13 -8.83 6.33
N VAL A 183 6.17 -8.94 5.51
CA VAL A 183 7.42 -8.19 5.63
C VAL A 183 7.24 -6.79 5.03
N MET A 184 7.41 -5.78 5.88
CA MET A 184 7.31 -4.36 5.48
C MET A 184 8.62 -3.66 5.86
N PRO A 185 9.67 -3.70 5.00
CA PRO A 185 10.99 -3.23 5.36
C PRO A 185 11.03 -1.76 5.80
N TYR A 186 10.23 -0.91 5.17
CA TYR A 186 10.09 0.51 5.51
C TYR A 186 9.40 0.78 6.86
N PHE A 187 9.06 -0.24 7.65
CA PHE A 187 8.61 -0.08 9.04
C PHE A 187 9.61 -0.64 10.06
N ARG A 188 10.86 -0.85 9.65
CA ARG A 188 11.93 -1.37 10.52
C ARG A 188 12.88 -0.26 10.98
N ASP A 189 13.43 -0.46 12.18
CA ASP A 189 14.31 0.52 12.84
C ASP A 189 15.55 0.80 11.99
N GLU A 190 16.06 -0.20 11.29
CA GLU A 190 17.22 -0.07 10.41
C GLU A 190 16.96 0.95 9.32
N ILE A 191 15.82 0.86 8.62
CA ILE A 191 15.44 1.84 7.60
C ILE A 191 15.18 3.20 8.26
N TYR A 192 14.47 3.24 9.37
CA TYR A 192 14.20 4.50 10.08
C TYR A 192 15.48 5.25 10.47
N ASN A 193 16.47 4.55 11.01
CA ASN A 193 17.74 5.11 11.44
C ASN A 193 18.58 5.65 10.27
N LEU A 194 18.45 5.06 9.07
CA LEU A 194 19.14 5.58 7.89
C LEU A 194 18.71 6.99 7.46
N PHE A 195 17.46 7.36 7.75
CA PHE A 195 16.90 8.65 7.36
C PHE A 195 17.04 9.73 8.44
N LYS A 196 17.49 9.39 9.66
CA LYS A 196 17.70 10.37 10.72
C LYS A 196 18.69 11.46 10.29
N GLY A 197 18.34 12.71 10.59
CA GLY A 197 19.13 13.89 10.21
C GLY A 197 19.10 14.24 8.73
N LYS A 198 18.40 13.47 7.88
CA LYS A 198 18.36 13.73 6.43
C LYS A 198 17.32 14.78 6.07
N THR A 199 17.72 15.76 5.29
CA THR A 199 16.81 16.78 4.76
C THR A 199 15.98 16.22 3.60
N LYS A 200 14.86 16.89 3.29
CA LYS A 200 14.06 16.58 2.10
C LYS A 200 14.88 16.68 0.81
N LYS A 201 15.81 17.65 0.73
CA LYS A 201 16.65 17.87 -0.46
C LYS A 201 17.58 16.68 -0.68
N GLU A 202 18.28 16.21 0.36
CA GLU A 202 19.17 15.06 0.26
C GLU A 202 18.45 13.80 -0.22
N CYS A 203 17.22 13.56 0.25
CA CYS A 203 16.47 12.35 -0.09
C CYS A 203 15.84 12.38 -1.50
N ASN A 204 15.70 13.57 -2.12
CA ASN A 204 14.89 13.79 -3.32
C ASN A 204 15.60 14.58 -4.43
N SER A 205 16.93 14.69 -4.41
CA SER A 205 17.71 15.36 -5.45
C SER A 205 18.74 14.40 -6.05
N PRO A 206 18.91 14.39 -7.39
CA PRO A 206 18.20 15.19 -8.40
C PRO A 206 16.75 14.76 -8.67
N LYS A 207 16.33 13.55 -8.26
CA LYS A 207 14.96 13.05 -8.46
C LYS A 207 14.32 12.66 -7.12
N GLU A 208 12.99 12.69 -7.05
CA GLU A 208 12.24 12.18 -5.89
C GLU A 208 12.68 10.75 -5.54
N LYS A 209 12.91 10.44 -4.26
CA LYS A 209 13.42 9.13 -3.81
C LYS A 209 14.77 8.74 -4.41
N ASN A 210 15.69 9.70 -4.50
CA ASN A 210 16.95 9.55 -5.23
C ASN A 210 17.78 8.35 -4.76
N ASP A 211 17.88 8.12 -3.44
CA ASP A 211 18.70 7.02 -2.91
C ASP A 211 18.24 5.64 -3.38
N VAL A 212 16.92 5.40 -3.47
CA VAL A 212 16.36 4.15 -4.01
C VAL A 212 16.62 4.09 -5.51
N ARG A 213 16.33 5.16 -6.23
CA ARG A 213 16.52 5.23 -7.69
C ARG A 213 17.95 4.92 -8.10
N GLU A 214 18.93 5.52 -7.44
CA GLU A 214 20.34 5.29 -7.76
C GLU A 214 20.80 3.87 -7.45
N GLN A 215 20.26 3.24 -6.40
CA GLN A 215 20.65 1.88 -6.00
C GLN A 215 20.01 0.76 -6.81
N TYR A 216 18.87 1.02 -7.44
CA TYR A 216 18.19 0.07 -8.32
C TYR A 216 18.15 0.55 -9.78
N LYS A 217 19.01 1.52 -10.16
CA LYS A 217 18.95 2.20 -11.46
C LYS A 217 19.06 1.28 -12.69
N ASN A 218 19.69 0.12 -12.52
CA ASN A 218 19.88 -0.84 -13.61
C ASN A 218 18.71 -1.83 -13.71
N GLU A 219 17.92 -1.93 -12.65
CA GLU A 219 16.84 -2.89 -12.50
C GLU A 219 15.47 -2.25 -12.65
N LEU A 220 15.29 -0.99 -12.24
CA LEU A 220 14.00 -0.29 -12.32
C LEU A 220 13.44 -0.36 -13.74
N ILE A 221 12.38 -1.13 -13.89
CA ILE A 221 11.62 -1.26 -15.13
C ILE A 221 10.55 -0.17 -15.08
N GLU A 222 10.42 0.54 -16.20
CA GLU A 222 9.44 1.61 -16.32
C GLU A 222 9.61 2.66 -15.20
N ASP A 223 10.78 3.34 -15.17
CA ASP A 223 11.03 4.55 -14.35
C ASP A 223 10.12 5.71 -14.78
N PHE A 224 8.83 5.54 -14.57
CA PHE A 224 7.88 6.59 -14.78
C PHE A 224 8.05 7.60 -13.65
N HIS A 225 8.65 8.72 -14.00
CA HIS A 225 8.70 9.89 -13.14
C HIS A 225 7.33 10.55 -13.10
N PHE A 226 6.38 9.94 -12.39
CA PHE A 226 5.09 10.54 -12.13
C PHE A 226 5.15 11.38 -10.87
N LYS A 227 4.42 12.50 -10.88
CA LYS A 227 4.16 13.26 -9.67
C LYS A 227 3.43 12.35 -8.68
N HIS A 228 3.98 12.20 -7.47
CA HIS A 228 3.36 11.40 -6.42
C HIS A 228 1.89 11.79 -6.22
N THR A 229 1.01 10.79 -6.31
CA THR A 229 -0.41 10.89 -5.95
C THR A 229 -0.70 9.92 -4.81
N SER A 230 -1.60 10.29 -3.91
CA SER A 230 -2.07 9.36 -2.89
C SER A 230 -2.70 8.13 -3.54
N PHE A 231 -2.44 6.95 -2.99
CA PHE A 231 -2.87 5.63 -3.47
C PHE A 231 -4.30 5.56 -4.03
N GLN A 232 -5.27 6.07 -3.26
CA GLN A 232 -6.70 6.02 -3.61
C GLN A 232 -7.14 7.11 -4.61
N LYS A 233 -6.24 8.07 -4.91
CA LYS A 233 -6.45 9.20 -5.81
C LYS A 233 -5.67 8.99 -7.10
N GLY A 234 -5.76 9.97 -8.00
CA GLY A 234 -5.13 9.91 -9.31
C GLY A 234 -5.97 9.03 -10.23
N ASP A 235 -5.31 8.16 -10.98
CA ASP A 235 -5.94 7.27 -11.95
C ASP A 235 -6.27 5.89 -11.38
N SER A 236 -6.14 5.66 -10.07
CA SER A 236 -6.57 4.39 -9.48
C SER A 236 -8.09 4.21 -9.49
N GLY A 237 -8.85 5.32 -9.48
CA GLY A 237 -10.32 5.31 -9.44
C GLY A 237 -10.92 4.89 -8.10
N ILE A 238 -10.10 4.53 -7.11
CA ILE A 238 -10.57 3.91 -5.86
C ILE A 238 -11.47 4.84 -5.06
N SER A 239 -11.10 6.12 -4.89
CA SER A 239 -11.99 7.06 -4.20
C SER A 239 -13.35 7.21 -4.89
N ASN A 240 -13.40 7.10 -6.22
CA ASN A 240 -14.63 7.26 -7.00
C ASN A 240 -15.50 5.99 -6.93
N MET A 241 -14.90 4.81 -6.75
CA MET A 241 -15.60 3.53 -6.61
C MET A 241 -16.65 3.53 -5.49
N PHE A 242 -16.42 4.33 -4.44
CA PHE A 242 -17.32 4.43 -3.30
C PHE A 242 -18.36 5.54 -3.43
N GLU A 243 -18.21 6.48 -4.38
CA GLU A 243 -19.15 7.59 -4.57
C GLU A 243 -20.60 7.16 -4.80
N PRO A 244 -20.90 6.06 -5.54
CA PRO A 244 -22.27 5.58 -5.71
C PRO A 244 -23.02 5.29 -4.40
N LEU A 245 -22.32 5.07 -3.27
CA LEU A 245 -22.96 4.92 -1.96
C LEU A 245 -23.80 6.15 -1.56
N LEU A 246 -23.47 7.33 -2.08
CA LEU A 246 -24.23 8.56 -1.82
C LEU A 246 -25.65 8.53 -2.41
N GLU A 247 -25.90 7.64 -3.37
CA GLU A 247 -27.19 7.49 -4.06
C GLU A 247 -28.01 6.30 -3.50
N THR A 248 -27.63 5.75 -2.35
CA THR A 248 -28.24 4.56 -1.74
C THR A 248 -28.93 4.88 -0.41
N GLU A 249 -29.67 3.92 0.17
CA GLU A 249 -30.26 4.11 1.52
C GLU A 249 -29.23 4.31 2.63
N TRP A 250 -27.94 4.05 2.38
CA TRP A 250 -26.88 4.36 3.33
C TRP A 250 -26.65 5.87 3.51
N ASN A 251 -27.07 6.72 2.57
CA ASN A 251 -26.93 8.18 2.69
C ASN A 251 -28.03 8.82 3.55
N ILE A 252 -28.21 8.31 4.77
CA ILE A 252 -29.32 8.64 5.70
C ILE A 252 -29.44 10.13 6.08
N ASN A 253 -28.42 10.95 5.83
CA ASN A 253 -28.40 12.38 6.17
C ASN A 253 -28.04 13.27 4.97
N ASN A 254 -28.20 12.79 3.73
CA ASN A 254 -27.91 13.55 2.51
C ASN A 254 -26.50 14.17 2.52
N TRP A 255 -25.50 13.41 2.96
CA TRP A 255 -24.12 13.84 2.96
C TRP A 255 -23.62 14.07 1.53
N LYS A 256 -22.72 15.04 1.38
CA LYS A 256 -22.06 15.34 0.10
C LYS A 256 -20.77 14.54 -0.13
N SER A 257 -20.43 13.64 0.79
CA SER A 257 -19.18 12.89 0.79
C SER A 257 -19.36 11.59 1.55
N VAL A 258 -18.80 10.51 1.01
CA VAL A 258 -18.83 9.15 1.59
C VAL A 258 -18.25 9.08 3.01
N THR A 259 -17.45 10.08 3.43
CA THR A 259 -16.98 10.20 4.81
C THR A 259 -18.13 10.22 5.82
N GLY A 260 -19.29 10.82 5.47
CA GLY A 260 -20.47 10.80 6.33
C GLY A 260 -21.00 9.38 6.54
N ILE A 261 -21.05 8.60 5.46
CA ILE A 261 -21.44 7.19 5.47
C ILE A 261 -20.45 6.36 6.30
N TYR A 262 -19.14 6.50 6.07
CA TYR A 262 -18.11 5.81 6.86
C TYR A 262 -18.23 6.10 8.36
N ASN A 263 -18.48 7.35 8.73
CA ASN A 263 -18.70 7.74 10.12
C ASN A 263 -19.96 7.09 10.70
N ALA A 264 -21.04 6.99 9.94
CA ALA A 264 -22.29 6.36 10.38
C ALA A 264 -22.16 4.84 10.52
N VAL A 265 -21.42 4.19 9.61
CA VAL A 265 -21.04 2.77 9.73
C VAL A 265 -20.22 2.55 11.00
N HIS A 266 -19.16 3.34 11.22
CA HIS A 266 -18.31 3.20 12.40
C HIS A 266 -19.07 3.42 13.72
N LYS A 267 -20.03 4.35 13.74
CA LYS A 267 -20.90 4.61 14.90
C LYS A 267 -21.99 3.54 15.10
N GLY A 268 -22.08 2.53 14.22
CA GLY A 268 -23.09 1.48 14.29
C GLY A 268 -24.51 1.96 13.94
N VAL A 269 -24.64 3.11 13.25
CA VAL A 269 -25.93 3.59 12.74
C VAL A 269 -26.34 2.81 11.50
N ILE A 270 -25.38 2.52 10.63
CA ILE A 270 -25.55 1.66 9.45
C ILE A 270 -24.92 0.31 9.77
N THR A 271 -25.73 -0.76 9.75
CA THR A 271 -25.30 -2.09 10.23
C THR A 271 -25.59 -3.25 9.29
N LYS A 272 -26.38 -2.99 8.24
CA LYS A 272 -26.80 -3.99 7.25
C LYS A 272 -26.26 -3.61 5.86
N PRO A 273 -25.83 -4.61 5.07
CA PRO A 273 -25.41 -4.36 3.69
C PRO A 273 -26.60 -3.91 2.85
N LEU A 274 -26.28 -3.25 1.73
CA LEU A 274 -27.22 -2.93 0.67
C LEU A 274 -27.70 -4.23 0.00
N SER A 275 -28.94 -4.22 -0.49
CA SER A 275 -29.55 -5.36 -1.19
C SER A 275 -28.97 -5.60 -2.58
#